data_AF-A0A2V6W915-F1
#
_entry.id   AF-A0A2V6W915-F1
#
_cell.length_a   1.000
_cell.length_b   1.000
_cell.length_c   1.000
_cell.angle_alpha   90.00
_cell.angle_beta   90.00
_cell.angle_gamma   90.00
#
_symmetry.space_group_name_H-M   'P 1'
#
loop_
_entity.id
_entity.type
_entity.pdbx_description
1 polymer ?
#
loop_
_entity_poly.entity_id
_entity_poly.type
_entity_poly.pdbx_seq_one_letter_code
_entity_poly.pdbx_strand_id
1 'polypeptide(L)'
;MHRLGLWCRPAVTVKDRPDWIFVKLHCHGMDPRDEAAMLGRPMQRFLSELIDDASVKSRYRVHFVTAREMVNMILAACDGREGSPGDYRDYRLRLSHPCASSSPS
;
A
#
# COMPACT_ATOMS: atom_id res chain seq x y z
N MET A 1 4.76 16.86 -2.58
CA MET A 1 4.85 16.27 -1.21
C MET A 1 3.82 16.72 -0.17
N HIS A 2 3.24 17.92 -0.21
CA HIS A 2 2.26 18.38 0.82
C HIS A 2 1.10 17.39 1.11
N ARG A 3 0.50 16.80 0.06
CA ARG A 3 -0.58 15.81 0.21
C ARG A 3 -0.17 14.55 1.00
N LEU A 4 1.04 14.04 0.77
CA LEU A 4 1.55 12.90 1.52
C LEU A 4 1.62 13.22 3.02
N GLY A 5 2.09 14.43 3.37
CA GLY A 5 2.13 14.88 4.76
C GLY A 5 0.74 14.92 5.42
N LEU A 6 -0.29 15.37 4.68
CA LEU A 6 -1.67 15.34 5.17
C LEU A 6 -2.17 13.91 5.41
N TRP A 7 -1.81 12.97 4.53
CA TRP A 7 -2.23 11.56 4.66
C TRP A 7 -1.49 10.80 5.76
N CYS A 8 -0.23 11.12 6.02
CA CYS A 8 0.55 10.49 7.07
C CYS A 8 0.29 11.10 8.46
N ARG A 9 -0.23 12.33 8.54
CA ARG A 9 -0.47 13.04 9.82
C ARG A 9 -1.33 12.26 10.82
N PRO A 10 -2.39 11.52 10.43
CA PRO A 10 -3.14 10.69 11.37
C PRO A 10 -2.33 9.54 11.97
N ALA A 11 -1.18 9.20 11.36
CA ALA A 11 -0.25 8.16 11.82
C ALA A 11 -0.96 6.85 12.18
N VAL A 12 -1.81 6.36 11.27
CA VAL A 12 -2.52 5.09 11.46
C VAL A 12 -1.52 3.95 11.45
N THR A 13 -1.31 3.34 12.61
CA THR A 13 -0.35 2.25 12.86
C THR A 13 -1.00 1.13 13.67
N VAL A 14 -0.29 0.03 13.86
CA VAL A 14 -0.64 -1.00 14.84
C VAL A 14 0.13 -0.69 16.14
N LYS A 15 -0.51 -0.87 17.31
CA LYS A 15 0.00 -0.45 18.63
C LYS A 15 1.47 -0.82 18.89
N ASP A 16 1.86 -2.05 18.55
CA ASP A 16 3.20 -2.59 18.78
C ASP A 16 4.07 -2.58 17.50
N ARG A 17 3.61 -1.88 16.47
CA ARG A 17 4.32 -1.68 15.19
C ARG A 17 4.14 -0.24 14.66
N PRO A 18 4.67 0.77 15.38
CA PRO A 18 4.50 2.18 15.02
C PRO A 18 5.29 2.62 13.77
N ASP A 19 6.24 1.80 13.32
CA ASP A 19 7.06 2.03 12.13
C ASP A 19 6.31 1.79 10.81
N TRP A 20 5.11 1.19 10.85
CA TRP A 20 4.29 0.93 9.66
C TRP A 20 3.06 1.84 9.63
N ILE A 21 3.09 2.83 8.73
CA ILE A 21 1.98 3.77 8.53
C ILE A 21 1.10 3.29 7.37
N PHE A 22 -0.19 3.10 7.64
CA PHE A 22 -1.16 2.65 6.64
C PHE A 22 -1.96 3.83 6.10
N VAL A 23 -1.86 4.04 4.79
CA VAL A 23 -2.63 5.07 4.07
C VAL A 23 -3.57 4.39 3.09
N LYS A 24 -4.86 4.39 3.40
CA LYS A 24 -5.92 3.99 2.45
C LYS A 24 -6.51 5.24 1.82
N LEU A 25 -6.34 5.39 0.52
CA LEU A 25 -7.00 6.43 -0.25
C LEU A 25 -8.32 5.86 -0.78
N HIS A 26 -9.46 6.36 -0.30
CA HIS A 26 -10.73 6.11 -0.96
C HIS A 26 -10.88 7.11 -2.11
N CYS A 27 -11.10 6.61 -3.32
CA CYS A 27 -11.81 7.36 -4.33
C CYS A 27 -13.30 7.23 -3.97
N HIS A 28 -13.88 8.17 -3.22
CA HIS A 28 -15.34 8.23 -3.15
C HIS A 28 -15.84 8.43 -4.58
N GLY A 29 -16.48 7.38 -5.10
CA GLY A 29 -17.02 7.22 -6.45
C GLY A 29 -16.48 8.21 -7.45
N MET A 30 -15.40 7.85 -8.16
CA MET A 30 -14.81 8.55 -9.30
C MET A 30 -15.71 9.66 -9.84
N ASP A 31 -15.63 10.84 -9.22
CA ASP A 31 -16.33 12.00 -9.74
C ASP A 31 -15.68 12.25 -11.10
N PRO A 32 -16.44 12.32 -12.20
CA PRO A 32 -15.85 12.55 -13.52
C PRO A 32 -14.95 13.81 -13.56
N ARG A 33 -15.19 14.76 -12.66
CA ARG A 33 -14.37 15.98 -12.50
C ARG A 33 -12.99 15.71 -11.91
N ASP A 34 -12.84 14.63 -11.15
CA ASP A 34 -11.59 14.22 -10.50
C ASP A 34 -10.76 13.25 -11.35
N GLU A 35 -11.30 12.77 -12.47
CA GLU A 35 -10.62 11.80 -13.36
C GLU A 35 -9.23 12.29 -13.78
N ALA A 36 -9.12 13.55 -14.21
CA ALA A 36 -7.83 14.13 -14.61
C ALA A 36 -6.83 14.24 -13.45
N ALA A 37 -7.32 14.43 -12.22
CA ALA A 37 -6.47 14.50 -11.03
C ALA A 37 -6.02 13.10 -10.55
N MET A 38 -6.87 12.08 -10.75
CA MET A 38 -6.64 10.70 -10.27
C MET A 38 -5.92 9.82 -11.29
N LEU A 39 -6.24 9.96 -12.58
CA LEU A 39 -5.71 9.15 -13.68
C LEU A 39 -4.78 9.93 -14.62
N GLY A 40 -4.75 11.26 -14.49
CA GLY A 40 -3.95 12.12 -15.37
C GLY A 40 -2.56 12.45 -14.84
N ARG A 41 -1.91 13.39 -15.55
CA ARG A 41 -0.55 13.89 -15.28
C ARG A 41 -0.28 14.30 -13.82
N PRO A 42 -1.22 14.92 -13.07
CA PRO A 42 -1.00 15.26 -11.66
C PRO A 42 -0.69 14.04 -10.79
N MET A 43 -1.41 12.93 -10.95
CA MET A 43 -1.16 11.68 -10.20
C MET A 43 0.19 11.08 -10.61
N GLN A 44 0.46 10.99 -11.91
CA GLN A 44 1.73 10.47 -12.42
C GLN A 44 2.92 11.24 -11.83
N ARG A 45 2.87 12.59 -11.88
CA ARG A 45 3.91 13.43 -11.30
C ARG A 45 4.05 13.21 -9.79
N PHE A 46 2.93 13.13 -9.07
CA PHE A 46 2.96 12.88 -7.63
C PHE A 46 3.62 11.53 -7.30
N LEU A 47 3.29 10.47 -8.03
CA LEU A 47 3.87 9.13 -7.84
C LEU A 47 5.37 9.12 -8.16
N SER A 48 5.79 9.77 -9.24
CA SER A 48 7.22 9.93 -9.58
C SER A 48 7.96 10.67 -8.47
N GLU A 49 7.47 11.84 -8.05
CA GLU A 49 8.08 12.59 -6.95
C GLU A 49 8.14 11.75 -5.67
N LEU A 50 7.12 10.94 -5.37
CA LEU A 50 7.05 10.11 -4.16
C LEU A 50 8.11 9.01 -4.17
N ILE A 51 8.28 8.35 -5.30
CA ILE A 51 9.28 7.28 -5.48
C ILE A 51 10.69 7.88 -5.44
N ASP A 52 10.91 9.00 -6.12
CA ASP A 52 12.19 9.71 -6.10
C ASP A 52 12.53 10.16 -4.68
N ASP A 53 11.59 10.75 -3.95
CA ASP A 53 11.78 11.18 -2.56
C ASP A 53 12.13 10.00 -1.64
N ALA A 54 11.45 8.87 -1.81
CA ALA A 54 11.69 7.65 -1.03
C ALA A 54 13.03 6.95 -1.38
N SER A 55 13.51 7.08 -2.62
CA SER A 55 14.78 6.49 -3.04
C SER A 55 15.97 7.33 -2.59
N VAL A 56 15.84 8.67 -2.63
CA VAL A 56 16.88 9.60 -2.18
C VAL A 56 16.96 9.65 -0.65
N LYS A 57 15.82 9.62 0.03
CA LYS A 57 15.77 9.65 1.50
C LYS A 57 15.68 8.23 2.03
N SER A 58 16.77 7.71 2.59
CA SER A 58 16.80 6.42 3.31
C SER A 58 15.94 6.36 4.60
N ARG A 59 15.01 7.32 4.79
CA ARG A 59 14.18 7.49 5.99
C ARG A 59 12.89 6.68 5.98
N TYR A 60 12.38 6.32 4.81
CA TYR A 60 11.15 5.54 4.69
C TYR A 60 11.12 4.75 3.37
N ARG A 61 10.26 3.73 3.31
CA ARG A 61 9.98 2.95 2.10
C ARG A 61 8.50 3.02 1.78
N VAL A 62 8.17 3.04 0.49
CA VAL A 62 6.79 3.08 0.01
C VAL A 62 6.40 1.70 -0.52
N HIS A 63 5.28 1.16 -0.01
CA HIS A 63 4.70 -0.09 -0.48
C HIS A 63 3.32 0.20 -1.08
N PHE A 64 3.20 0.12 -2.41
CA PHE A 64 1.90 0.09 -3.07
C PHE A 64 1.30 -1.30 -2.94
N VAL A 65 0.10 -1.37 -2.37
CA VAL A 65 -0.57 -2.61 -1.99
C VAL A 65 -2.06 -2.53 -2.30
N THR A 66 -2.61 -3.68 -2.65
CA THR A 66 -4.07 -3.89 -2.67
C THR A 66 -4.63 -3.90 -1.25
N ALA A 67 -5.96 -3.78 -1.12
CA ALA A 67 -6.62 -3.90 0.18
C ALA A 67 -6.38 -5.27 0.85
N ARG A 68 -6.34 -6.36 0.06
CA ARG A 68 -6.03 -7.71 0.56
C ARG A 68 -4.64 -7.79 1.18
N GLU A 69 -3.63 -7.30 0.45
CA GLU A 69 -2.24 -7.28 0.91
C GLU A 69 -2.07 -6.38 2.14
N MET A 70 -2.72 -5.21 2.15
CA MET A 70 -2.74 -4.31 3.31
C MET A 70 -3.29 -5.03 4.56
N VAL A 71 -4.40 -5.76 4.43
CA VAL A 71 -4.96 -6.56 5.54
C VAL A 71 -3.96 -7.62 6.02
N ASN A 72 -3.27 -8.31 5.11
CA ASN A 72 -2.25 -9.28 5.52
C ASN A 72 -1.09 -8.64 6.30
N MET A 73 -0.62 -7.47 5.87
CA MET A 73 0.42 -6.71 6.57
C MET A 73 -0.06 -6.26 7.96
N ILE A 74 -1.30 -5.79 8.09
CA ILE A 74 -1.89 -5.41 9.37
C ILE A 74 -1.95 -6.64 10.30
N LEU A 75 -2.41 -7.79 9.81
CA LEU A 75 -2.47 -9.02 10.59
C LEU A 75 -1.08 -9.49 11.03
N ALA A 76 -0.07 -9.41 10.15
CA ALA A 76 1.30 -9.71 10.50
C ALA A 76 1.84 -8.77 11.59
N ALA A 77 1.56 -7.47 11.49
CA ALA A 77 1.93 -6.50 12.51
C ALA A 77 1.23 -6.76 13.86
N CYS A 78 -0.05 -7.12 13.86
CA CYS A 78 -0.79 -7.51 15.07
C CYS A 78 -0.20 -8.77 15.73
N ASP A 79 0.35 -9.69 14.95
CA ASP A 79 1.03 -10.89 15.44
C ASP A 79 2.51 -10.65 15.82
N GLY A 80 2.97 -9.38 15.83
CA GLY A 80 4.32 -9.01 16.24
C GLY A 80 5.41 -9.42 15.23
N ARG A 81 5.07 -9.59 13.95
CA ARG A 81 6.05 -9.96 12.92
C ARG A 81 7.01 -8.81 12.61
N GLU A 82 8.29 -9.14 12.43
CA GLU A 82 9.37 -8.18 12.14
C GLU A 82 9.75 -8.15 10.66
N GLY A 83 10.71 -7.32 10.27
CA GLY A 83 11.17 -7.23 8.87
C GLY A 83 10.36 -6.26 8.01
N SER A 84 10.43 -6.46 6.68
CA SER A 84 9.83 -5.56 5.70
C SER A 84 8.33 -5.86 5.52
N PRO A 85 7.43 -4.85 5.51
CA PRO A 85 6.00 -5.07 5.26
C PRO A 85 5.73 -5.88 3.99
N GLY A 86 6.56 -5.66 2.96
CA GLY A 86 6.45 -6.35 1.67
C GLY A 86 6.53 -7.88 1.75
N ASP A 87 7.16 -8.43 2.79
CA ASP A 87 7.33 -9.87 2.99
C ASP A 87 6.01 -10.55 3.42
N TYR A 88 5.02 -9.75 3.83
CA TYR A 88 3.74 -10.20 4.36
C TYR A 88 2.58 -10.04 3.39
N ARG A 89 2.82 -9.82 2.09
CA ARG A 89 1.75 -9.66 1.08
C ARG A 89 0.75 -10.82 1.06
N ASP A 90 1.20 -12.04 1.36
CA ASP A 90 0.42 -13.28 1.34
C ASP A 90 0.38 -14.01 2.70
N TYR A 91 0.46 -13.25 3.79
CA TYR A 91 0.60 -13.78 5.16
C TYR A 91 -0.50 -14.78 5.56
N ARG A 92 -1.78 -14.36 5.58
CA ARG A 92 -2.92 -15.22 5.93
C ARG A 92 -3.87 -15.42 4.76
N LEU A 93 -4.19 -14.36 4.03
CA LEU A 93 -5.07 -14.37 2.86
C LEU A 93 -4.26 -14.55 1.59
N ARG A 94 -4.41 -15.67 0.89
CA ARG A 94 -3.76 -15.92 -0.40
C ARG A 94 -4.77 -15.80 -1.53
N LEU A 95 -4.30 -15.37 -2.70
CA LEU A 95 -5.11 -15.50 -3.92
C LEU A 95 -5.32 -16.99 -4.17
N SER A 96 -6.58 -17.41 -4.36
CA SER A 96 -6.86 -18.72 -4.91
C SER A 96 -6.19 -18.77 -6.26
N HIS A 97 -5.23 -19.68 -6.44
CA HIS A 97 -4.75 -19.97 -7.79
C HIS A 97 -5.97 -20.34 -8.65
N PRO A 98 -6.07 -19.91 -9.92
CA PRO A 98 -6.92 -20.63 -10.85
C PRO A 98 -6.44 -22.07 -10.77
N CYS A 99 -7.36 -22.99 -10.50
CA CYS A 99 -7.09 -24.43 -10.51
C CYS A 99 -6.27 -24.73 -11.76
N ALA A 100 -4.97 -25.01 -11.60
CA ALA A 100 -4.21 -25.60 -12.69
C ALA A 100 -4.90 -26.94 -12.91
N SER A 101 -5.67 -27.06 -13.99
CA SER A 101 -6.18 -28.33 -14.44
C SER A 101 -4.98 -29.25 -14.57
N SER A 102 -4.84 -30.18 -13.63
CA SER A 102 -3.98 -31.34 -13.79
C SER A 102 -4.51 -32.08 -15.02
N SER A 103 -3.90 -31.85 -16.18
CA SER A 103 -4.09 -32.73 -17.33
C SER A 103 -3.61 -34.12 -16.90
N PRO A 104 -4.44 -35.17 -16.98
CA PRO A 104 -3.97 -36.52 -16.76
C PRO A 104 -3.19 -37.00 -17.99
N SER A 105 -2.00 -37.53 -17.70
CA SER A 105 -1.16 -38.48 -18.45
C SER A 105 -0.83 -38.19 -19.91
#